data_AF-T1AEZ2-F1
#
_entry.id   AF-T1AEZ2-F1
#
_cell.length_a   1.000
_cell.length_b   1.000
_cell.length_c   1.000
_cell.angle_alpha   90.00
_cell.angle_beta   90.00
_cell.angle_gamma   90.00
#
_symmetry.space_group_name_H-M   'P 1'
#
loop_
_entity.id
_entity.type
_entity.pdbx_description
1 polymer ?
#
loop_
_entity_poly.entity_id
_entity_poly.type
_entity_poly.pdbx_seq_one_letter_code
_entity_poly.pdbx_strand_id
1 'polypeptide(L)'
;MQAEDEIASIGMVVGAGWNGARAFTTTSGPGISLMNEFIGLAYFAEIPVTIIDVQRGGPSTGMPTRTQQSDLLACAHASHGDTKHVLLLPEDPHECFEFAAAALDLADRLQTPVFVMSDLDIGMNQRLCAPLAWDDARRYDRG
;
A
#
# COMPACT_ATOMS: atom_id res chain seq x y z
N MET A 1 -11.56 -8.21 4.25
CA MET A 1 -12.45 -8.18 5.43
C MET A 1 -12.64 -6.74 5.84
N GLN A 2 -13.77 -6.37 6.43
CA GLN A 2 -13.94 -5.04 7.01
C GLN A 2 -13.54 -5.12 8.49
N ALA A 3 -12.48 -4.41 8.86
CA ALA A 3 -12.06 -4.24 10.25
C ALA A 3 -12.81 -3.07 10.90
N GLU A 4 -12.72 -2.97 12.22
CA GLU A 4 -13.30 -1.89 13.02
C GLU A 4 -12.61 -0.54 12.79
N ASP A 5 -11.30 -0.56 12.55
CA ASP A 5 -10.47 0.60 12.28
C ASP A 5 -9.20 0.20 11.50
N GLU A 6 -8.38 1.19 11.15
CA GLU A 6 -7.14 0.98 10.42
C GLU A 6 -6.05 0.25 11.21
N ILE A 7 -6.06 0.33 12.55
CA ILE A 7 -5.10 -0.37 13.41
C ILE A 7 -5.37 -1.88 13.37
N ALA A 8 -6.64 -2.27 13.50
CA ALA A 8 -7.07 -3.64 13.37
C ALA A 8 -6.86 -4.17 11.95
N SER A 9 -7.15 -3.36 10.93
CA SER A 9 -6.93 -3.74 9.52
C SER A 9 -5.46 -4.11 9.25
N ILE A 10 -4.51 -3.24 9.62
CA ILE A 10 -3.10 -3.53 9.42
C ILE A 10 -2.62 -4.70 10.30
N GLY A 11 -3.13 -4.81 11.54
CA GLY A 11 -2.82 -5.95 12.41
C GLY A 11 -3.24 -7.30 11.81
N MET A 12 -4.41 -7.36 11.17
CA MET A 12 -4.87 -8.55 10.44
C MET A 12 -3.96 -8.88 9.25
N VAL A 13 -3.55 -7.86 8.49
CA VAL A 13 -2.65 -8.04 7.33
C VAL A 13 -1.26 -8.51 7.77
N VAL A 14 -0.69 -7.90 8.81
CA VAL A 14 0.60 -8.32 9.40
C VAL A 14 0.52 -9.77 9.90
N GLY A 15 -0.56 -10.13 10.62
CA GLY A 15 -0.76 -11.50 11.08
C GLY A 15 -0.92 -12.51 9.94
N ALA A 16 -1.58 -12.13 8.85
CA ALA A 16 -1.70 -12.96 7.65
C ALA A 16 -0.34 -13.14 6.93
N GLY A 17 0.43 -12.06 6.79
CA GLY A 17 1.79 -12.08 6.24
C GLY A 17 2.72 -12.99 7.04
N TRP A 18 2.68 -12.89 8.37
CA TRP A 18 3.41 -13.79 9.27
C TRP A 18 3.07 -15.26 9.06
N ASN A 19 1.80 -15.56 8.73
CA ASN A 19 1.33 -16.92 8.48
C ASN A 19 1.56 -17.39 7.02
N GLY A 20 2.34 -16.64 6.22
CA GLY A 20 2.72 -16.99 4.85
C GLY A 20 1.66 -16.70 3.79
N ALA A 21 0.60 -15.97 4.13
CA ALA A 21 -0.38 -15.49 3.16
C ALA A 21 0.04 -14.13 2.60
N ARG A 22 -0.16 -13.93 1.30
CA ARG A 22 -0.09 -12.60 0.69
C ARG A 22 -1.31 -11.80 1.09
N ALA A 23 -1.10 -10.71 1.82
CA ALA A 23 -2.17 -9.88 2.33
C ALA A 23 -1.87 -8.39 2.07
N PHE A 24 -2.93 -7.62 1.88
CA PHE A 24 -2.85 -6.18 1.68
C PHE A 24 -3.98 -5.46 2.40
N THR A 25 -3.76 -4.18 2.71
CA THR A 25 -4.82 -3.25 3.13
C THR A 25 -4.82 -2.04 2.21
N THR A 26 -5.97 -1.37 2.12
CA THR A 26 -6.14 -0.12 1.37
C THR A 26 -6.55 0.98 2.33
N THR A 27 -5.99 2.18 2.20
CA THR A 27 -6.30 3.32 3.08
C THR A 27 -6.02 4.67 2.42
N SER A 28 -6.07 5.76 3.18
CA SER A 28 -5.58 7.09 2.81
C SER A 28 -4.75 7.70 3.96
N GLY A 29 -4.15 8.89 3.78
CA GLY A 29 -3.31 9.57 4.77
C GLY A 29 -3.70 9.45 6.26
N PRO A 30 -4.96 9.71 6.69
CA PRO A 30 -5.36 9.52 8.08
C PRO A 30 -5.20 8.09 8.60
N GLY A 31 -5.49 7.10 7.75
CA GLY A 31 -5.30 5.70 8.10
C GLY A 31 -3.84 5.29 8.10
N ILE A 32 -3.00 5.80 7.20
CA ILE A 32 -1.53 5.62 7.29
C ILE A 32 -1.01 6.10 8.64
N SER A 33 -1.53 7.22 9.13
CA SER A 33 -1.15 7.78 10.43
C SER A 33 -1.48 6.83 11.59
N LEU A 34 -2.60 6.09 11.50
CA LEU A 34 -3.01 5.09 12.49
C LEU A 34 -2.21 3.78 12.36
N MET A 35 -1.85 3.38 11.14
CA MET A 35 -1.14 2.12 10.87
C MET A 35 0.36 2.16 11.24
N ASN A 36 0.88 3.33 11.57
CA ASN A 36 2.33 3.61 11.67
C ASN A 36 3.10 2.64 12.58
N GLU A 37 2.51 2.25 13.72
CA GLU A 37 3.14 1.33 14.67
C GLU A 37 3.27 -0.09 14.09
N PHE A 38 2.23 -0.59 13.43
CA PHE A 38 2.27 -1.91 12.78
C PHE A 38 3.14 -1.93 11.52
N ILE A 39 3.24 -0.82 10.80
CA ILE A 39 4.20 -0.65 9.70
C ILE A 39 5.62 -0.84 10.23
N GLY A 40 5.93 -0.23 11.39
CA GLY A 40 7.20 -0.40 12.08
C GLY A 40 7.46 -1.83 12.51
N LEU A 41 6.46 -2.49 13.09
CA LEU A 41 6.53 -3.90 13.48
C LEU A 41 6.83 -4.80 12.27
N ALA A 42 6.11 -4.61 11.16
CA ALA A 42 6.29 -5.39 9.94
C ALA A 42 7.68 -5.20 9.34
N TYR A 43 8.19 -3.97 9.32
CA TYR A 43 9.55 -3.66 8.88
C TYR A 43 10.60 -4.34 9.77
N PHE A 44 10.48 -4.20 11.10
CA PHE A 44 11.42 -4.79 12.06
C PHE A 44 11.45 -6.31 12.00
N ALA A 45 10.28 -6.93 11.84
CA ALA A 45 10.12 -8.37 11.91
C ALA A 45 10.17 -9.06 10.53
N GLU A 46 10.56 -8.33 9.48
CA GLU A 46 10.70 -8.82 8.10
C GLU A 46 9.42 -9.49 7.57
N ILE A 47 8.27 -8.87 7.84
CA ILE A 47 6.95 -9.40 7.48
C ILE A 47 6.51 -8.79 6.14
N PRO A 48 6.22 -9.62 5.11
CA PRO A 48 5.73 -9.11 3.83
C PRO A 48 4.32 -8.54 3.99
N VAL A 49 4.18 -7.24 3.70
CA VAL A 49 2.91 -6.52 3.80
C VAL A 49 2.80 -5.54 2.63
N THR A 50 1.65 -5.53 1.95
CA THR A 50 1.35 -4.54 0.93
C THR A 50 0.32 -3.53 1.42
N ILE A 51 0.60 -2.24 1.24
CA ILE A 51 -0.29 -1.15 1.64
C ILE A 51 -0.59 -0.30 0.41
N ILE A 52 -1.87 -0.13 0.09
CA ILE A 52 -2.28 0.77 -0.99
C ILE A 52 -2.77 2.07 -0.34
N ASP A 53 -2.00 3.14 -0.52
CA ASP A 53 -2.39 4.48 -0.09
C ASP A 53 -3.04 5.20 -1.28
N VAL A 54 -4.36 5.39 -1.20
CA VAL A 54 -5.11 6.19 -2.17
C VAL A 54 -5.15 7.62 -1.64
N GLN A 55 -4.15 8.39 -2.03
CA GLN A 55 -3.90 9.72 -1.49
C GLN A 55 -5.04 10.68 -1.82
N ARG A 56 -5.37 11.52 -0.83
CA ARG A 56 -6.39 12.58 -0.93
C ARG A 56 -5.95 13.83 -0.18
N GLY A 57 -6.68 14.92 -0.38
CA GLY A 57 -6.37 16.22 0.24
C GLY A 57 -6.27 16.13 1.76
N GLY A 58 -5.09 16.46 2.29
CA GLY A 58 -4.81 16.61 3.73
C GLY A 58 -4.65 18.08 4.15
N PRO A 59 -4.14 18.36 5.37
CA PRO A 59 -3.85 17.41 6.47
C PRO A 59 -5.11 17.05 7.29
N SER A 60 -4.97 16.09 8.21
CA SER A 60 -6.08 15.59 9.05
C SER A 60 -7.23 15.09 8.17
N THR A 61 -8.49 15.39 8.50
CA THR A 61 -9.65 15.06 7.65
C THR A 61 -9.49 15.64 6.23
N GLY A 62 -8.85 16.81 6.13
CA GLY A 62 -8.56 17.50 4.88
C GLY A 62 -9.77 17.67 3.96
N MET A 63 -9.61 17.32 2.69
CA MET A 63 -10.64 17.34 1.66
C MET A 63 -10.83 15.92 1.10
N PRO A 64 -11.75 15.11 1.69
CA PRO A 64 -11.96 13.71 1.31
C PRO A 64 -12.18 13.44 -0.17
N THR A 65 -12.72 14.42 -0.89
CA THR A 65 -13.12 14.31 -2.30
C THR A 65 -12.20 15.09 -3.25
N ARG A 66 -11.03 15.54 -2.78
CA ARG A 66 -10.04 16.23 -3.62
C ARG A 66 -8.75 15.42 -3.68
N THR A 67 -8.17 15.36 -4.87
CA THR A 67 -6.85 14.73 -5.07
C THR A 67 -5.74 15.62 -4.54
N GLN A 68 -4.73 15.00 -3.93
CA GLN A 68 -3.47 15.60 -3.56
C GLN A 68 -2.47 14.45 -3.33
N GLN A 69 -1.23 14.60 -3.81
CA GLN A 69 -0.16 13.61 -3.62
C GLN A 69 0.80 14.08 -2.51
N SER A 70 0.26 14.30 -1.30
CA SER A 70 1.01 14.86 -0.16
C SER A 70 1.65 13.83 0.76
N ASP A 71 1.34 12.55 0.60
CA ASP A 71 1.61 11.54 1.62
C ASP A 71 2.94 10.83 1.35
N LEU A 72 3.66 11.21 0.27
CA LEU A 72 4.94 10.64 -0.14
C LEU A 72 5.96 10.61 1.00
N LEU A 73 6.20 11.74 1.67
CA LEU A 73 7.17 11.79 2.78
C LEU A 73 6.66 11.07 4.03
N ALA A 74 5.34 11.09 4.27
CA ALA A 74 4.75 10.38 5.40
C ALA A 74 4.90 8.87 5.25
N CYS A 75 4.71 8.33 4.04
CA CYS A 75 4.92 6.91 3.74
C CYS A 75 6.40 6.54 3.65
N ALA A 76 7.25 7.38 3.04
CA ALA A 76 8.70 7.15 2.96
C ALA A 76 9.36 6.99 4.34
N HIS A 77 8.87 7.77 5.31
CA HIS A 77 9.36 7.81 6.70
C HIS A 77 8.34 7.24 7.69
N ALA A 78 7.44 6.35 7.25
CA ALA A 78 6.47 5.73 8.15
C ALA A 78 7.17 4.90 9.25
N SER A 79 6.57 4.88 10.43
CA SER A 79 7.09 4.42 11.72
C SER A 79 8.13 5.35 12.35
N HIS A 80 8.31 5.19 13.67
CA HIS A 80 9.45 5.75 14.38
C HIS A 80 10.72 4.93 14.12
N GLY A 81 11.89 5.55 14.29
CA GLY A 81 13.19 4.93 14.06
C GLY A 81 13.67 5.03 12.61
N ASP A 82 14.68 4.26 12.26
CA ASP A 82 15.32 4.29 10.94
C ASP A 82 14.68 3.27 9.98
N THR A 83 13.53 3.62 9.42
CA THR A 83 12.82 2.82 8.41
C THR A 83 13.08 3.33 7.00
N LYS A 84 13.01 2.43 6.02
CA LYS A 84 13.10 2.75 4.59
C LYS A 84 12.11 1.89 3.81
N HIS A 85 11.03 2.50 3.38
CA HIS A 85 9.95 1.78 2.70
C HIS A 85 10.05 1.86 1.19
N VAL A 86 9.66 0.79 0.50
CA VAL A 86 9.53 0.78 -0.96
C VAL A 86 8.20 1.43 -1.34
N LEU A 87 8.25 2.42 -2.23
CA LEU A 87 7.07 3.14 -2.72
C LEU A 87 6.97 2.95 -4.23
N LEU A 88 5.90 2.32 -4.70
CA LEU A 88 5.53 2.26 -6.11
C LEU A 88 4.62 3.43 -6.44
N LEU A 89 4.93 4.17 -7.51
CA LEU A 89 4.25 5.41 -7.90
C LEU A 89 3.57 5.23 -9.27
N PRO A 90 2.37 4.63 -9.33
CA PRO A 90 1.68 4.41 -10.60
C PRO A 90 1.19 5.74 -11.22
N GLU A 91 1.29 5.88 -12.54
CA GLU A 91 0.81 7.07 -13.27
C GLU A 91 -0.67 7.01 -13.66
N ASP A 92 -1.21 5.81 -13.85
CA ASP A 92 -2.56 5.58 -14.38
C ASP A 92 -3.17 4.24 -13.88
N PRO A 93 -4.43 3.91 -14.26
CA PRO A 93 -5.06 2.66 -13.84
C PRO A 93 -4.36 1.39 -14.34
N HIS A 94 -3.65 1.45 -15.47
CA HIS A 94 -2.88 0.31 -15.98
C HIS A 94 -1.69 0.03 -15.08
N GLU A 95 -0.92 1.05 -14.71
CA GLU A 95 0.17 0.88 -13.74
C GLU A 95 -0.34 0.52 -12.35
N CYS A 96 -1.51 1.02 -11.91
CA CYS A 96 -2.12 0.55 -10.65
C CYS A 96 -2.37 -0.96 -10.66
N PHE A 97 -2.83 -1.51 -11.78
CA PHE A 97 -3.05 -2.95 -11.93
C PHE A 97 -1.73 -3.74 -11.87
N GLU A 98 -0.72 -3.32 -12.64
CA GLU A 98 0.59 -3.98 -12.67
C GLU A 98 1.32 -3.86 -11.32
N PHE A 99 1.34 -2.67 -10.73
CA PHE A 99 2.06 -2.39 -9.49
C PHE A 99 1.39 -3.02 -8.27
N ALA A 100 0.06 -3.22 -8.27
CA ALA A 100 -0.58 -3.99 -7.20
C ALA A 100 -0.06 -5.44 -7.15
N ALA A 101 0.10 -6.09 -8.31
CA ALA A 101 0.66 -7.43 -8.38
C ALA A 101 2.17 -7.44 -8.08
N ALA A 102 2.92 -6.49 -8.63
CA ALA A 102 4.35 -6.34 -8.38
C ALA A 102 4.65 -6.03 -6.90
N ALA A 103 3.80 -5.27 -6.22
CA ALA A 103 3.98 -4.95 -4.79
C ALA A 103 3.92 -6.19 -3.91
N LEU A 104 3.05 -7.16 -4.21
CA LEU A 104 2.97 -8.42 -3.47
C LEU A 104 4.23 -9.29 -3.70
N ASP A 105 4.72 -9.35 -4.93
CA ASP A 105 5.97 -10.04 -5.27
C ASP A 105 7.18 -9.35 -4.60
N LEU A 106 7.24 -8.02 -4.61
CA LEU A 106 8.30 -7.25 -3.97
C LEU A 106 8.25 -7.41 -2.44
N ALA A 107 7.07 -7.39 -1.84
CA ALA A 107 6.91 -7.56 -0.39
C ALA A 107 7.43 -8.92 0.06
N ASP A 108 7.08 -10.00 -0.66
CA ASP A 108 7.58 -11.35 -0.38
C ASP A 108 9.11 -11.44 -0.58
N ARG A 109 9.61 -10.97 -1.74
CA ARG A 109 11.03 -11.07 -2.10
C ARG A 109 11.95 -10.28 -1.17
N LEU A 110 11.52 -9.08 -0.76
CA LEU A 110 12.29 -8.18 0.10
C LEU A 110 11.96 -8.36 1.58
N GLN A 111 10.95 -9.17 1.90
CA GLN A 111 10.47 -9.41 3.27
C GLN A 111 10.23 -8.11 4.05
N THR A 112 9.53 -7.16 3.42
CA THR A 112 9.36 -5.81 3.98
C THR A 112 8.02 -5.17 3.55
N PRO A 113 7.51 -4.14 4.26
CA PRO A 113 6.37 -3.37 3.81
C PRO A 113 6.61 -2.68 2.46
N VAL A 114 5.67 -2.84 1.53
CA VAL A 114 5.66 -2.18 0.22
C VAL A 114 4.40 -1.36 0.06
N PHE A 115 4.55 -0.10 -0.36
CA PHE A 115 3.45 0.82 -0.59
C PHE A 115 3.17 0.97 -2.09
N VAL A 116 1.90 1.02 -2.45
CA VAL A 116 1.43 1.50 -3.75
C VAL A 116 0.75 2.86 -3.53
N MET A 117 1.38 3.92 -4.03
CA MET A 117 0.99 5.31 -3.80
C MET A 117 0.07 5.81 -4.93
N SER A 118 -1.18 5.36 -4.94
CA SER A 118 -2.19 5.88 -5.87
C SER A 118 -2.73 7.23 -5.39
N ASP A 119 -3.71 7.78 -6.10
CA ASP A 119 -4.41 8.98 -5.68
C ASP A 119 -5.89 8.95 -6.06
N LEU A 120 -6.64 9.86 -5.46
CA LEU A 120 -8.09 9.94 -5.63
C LEU A 120 -8.50 10.18 -7.09
N ASP A 121 -7.69 10.88 -7.89
CA ASP A 121 -8.03 11.14 -9.30
C ASP A 121 -7.95 9.86 -10.13
N ILE A 122 -6.89 9.07 -9.95
CA ILE A 122 -6.75 7.75 -10.58
C ILE A 122 -7.84 6.80 -10.09
N GLY A 123 -8.15 6.81 -8.78
CA GLY A 123 -9.10 5.90 -8.16
C GLY A 123 -10.58 6.18 -8.44
N MET A 124 -10.95 7.43 -8.73
CA MET A 124 -12.37 7.83 -8.91
C MET A 124 -12.77 8.10 -10.37
N ASN A 125 -11.83 8.38 -11.27
CA ASN A 125 -12.14 8.77 -12.64
C ASN A 125 -11.79 7.69 -13.66
N GLN A 126 -12.48 7.73 -14.80
CA GLN A 126 -12.08 6.96 -15.97
C GLN A 126 -10.94 7.67 -16.69
N ARG A 127 -9.81 6.99 -16.81
CA ARG A 127 -8.67 7.46 -17.60
C ARG A 127 -8.43 6.51 -18.77
N LEU A 128 -8.12 7.09 -19.93
CA LEU A 128 -7.61 6.31 -21.05
C LEU A 128 -6.21 5.81 -20.67
N CYS A 129 -6.04 4.49 -20.68
CA CYS A 129 -4.78 3.82 -20.36
C CYS A 129 -4.59 2.63 -21.32
N ALA A 130 -3.43 1.99 -21.26
CA ALA A 130 -3.22 0.73 -21.95
C ALA A 130 -4.20 -0.35 -21.44
N PRO A 131 -4.57 -1.34 -22.26
CA PRO A 131 -5.44 -2.43 -21.81
C PRO A 131 -4.84 -3.19 -20.63
N LEU A 132 -5.65 -3.52 -19.63
CA LEU A 132 -5.23 -4.39 -18.53
C LEU A 132 -5.05 -5.81 -19.07
N ALA A 133 -3.82 -6.31 -19.04
CA ALA A 133 -3.48 -7.64 -19.55
C ALA A 133 -2.84 -8.45 -18.43
N TRP A 134 -3.39 -9.63 -18.13
CA TRP A 134 -2.79 -10.57 -17.18
C TRP A 134 -2.19 -11.76 -17.92
N ASP A 135 -0.98 -12.16 -17.54
CA ASP A 135 -0.37 -13.41 -17.98
C ASP A 135 -0.74 -14.55 -17.01
N ASP A 136 -1.62 -15.46 -17.45
CA ASP A 136 -2.01 -16.64 -16.66
C ASP A 136 -0.84 -17.59 -16.38
N ALA A 137 0.25 -17.51 -17.15
CA ALA A 137 1.47 -18.29 -16.90
C ALA A 137 2.39 -17.65 -15.85
N ARG A 138 2.09 -16.42 -15.39
CA ARG A 138 2.89 -15.70 -14.39
C ARG A 138 2.97 -16.52 -13.11
N ARG A 139 4.20 -16.72 -12.63
CA ARG A 139 4.48 -17.33 -11.32
C ARG A 139 4.75 -16.24 -10.30
N TYR A 140 4.18 -16.41 -9.12
CA TYR A 140 4.41 -15.54 -7.97
C TYR A 140 5.87 -15.65 -7.49
N ASP A 141 6.54 -14.51 -7.30
CA ASP A 141 7.88 -14.45 -6.69
C ASP A 141 7.71 -14.44 -5.16
N ARG A 142 8.00 -15.57 -4.50
CA ARG A 142 7.85 -15.74 -3.05
C ARG A 142 9.16 -15.56 -2.27
N GLY A 143 10.20 -15.01 -2.91
CA GLY A 143 11.58 -14.96 -2.38
C GLY A 143 12.45 -16.08 -2.94
#